data_AF-A0A6G1RUH8-F1
#
_entry.id   AF-A0A6G1RUH8-F1
#
_cell.length_a   1.000
_cell.length_b   1.000
_cell.length_c   1.000
_cell.angle_alpha   90.00
_cell.angle_beta   90.00
_cell.angle_gamma   90.00
#
_symmetry.space_group_name_H-M   'P 1'
#
loop_
_entity.id
_entity.type
_entity.pdbx_description
1 polymer ?
#
loop_
_entity_poly.entity_id
_entity_poly.type
_entity_poly.pdbx_seq_one_letter_code
_entity_poly.pdbx_strand_id
1 'polypeptide(L)'
;KQDKIVFVLSSALNPGNEEMGEHLVKHGDGVKDVAFEVEDCDFIVQKAKERGAVVVKEPWVEEDKFGKVKFAVIQTYGDTTHTLIEKLNYKGLFLPGYHPPLFKDPLLPKLPSAKLNFVDHVVGNQPDLQMVPVADWYQKNLLFHRFWSVDDKQLHTEFSALRSIVVTNYEETIKMPINEPALGKKKSQIQEYIDYYGGAG
;
A
#
# COMPACT_ATOMS: atom_id res chain seq x y z
N LYS A 1 10.03 5.78 12.67
CA LYS A 1 9.39 4.56 13.20
C LYS A 1 8.70 4.90 14.50
N GLN A 2 7.39 4.64 14.60
CA GLN A 2 6.65 4.71 15.84
C GLN A 2 6.16 3.30 16.15
N ASP A 3 6.73 2.69 17.18
CA ASP A 3 6.56 1.26 17.49
C ASP A 3 6.77 0.41 16.22
N LYS A 4 5.75 -0.26 15.64
CA LYS A 4 5.88 -1.05 14.41
C LYS A 4 5.61 -0.26 13.12
N ILE A 5 5.07 0.97 13.21
CA ILE A 5 4.73 1.81 12.06
C ILE A 5 6.01 2.41 11.46
N VAL A 6 6.21 2.21 10.16
CA VAL A 6 7.29 2.79 9.38
C VAL A 6 6.72 3.45 8.13
N PHE A 7 6.97 4.76 7.99
CA PHE A 7 6.75 5.49 6.74
C PHE A 7 8.11 5.86 6.15
N VAL A 8 8.22 5.76 4.83
CA VAL A 8 9.37 6.21 4.05
C VAL A 8 8.90 7.39 3.22
N LEU A 9 9.46 8.57 3.48
CA LEU A 9 9.19 9.78 2.70
C LEU A 9 10.33 9.96 1.70
N SER A 10 9.99 9.93 0.41
CA SER A 10 10.94 9.93 -0.69
C SER A 10 10.63 11.07 -1.66
N SER A 11 11.67 11.72 -2.19
CA SER A 11 11.54 12.79 -3.18
C SER A 11 12.65 12.70 -4.22
N ALA A 12 12.38 13.15 -5.45
CA ALA A 12 13.41 13.26 -6.47
C ALA A 12 14.45 14.32 -6.08
N LEU A 13 15.73 13.97 -6.15
CA LEU A 13 16.83 14.90 -5.87
C LEU A 13 17.18 15.80 -7.07
N ASN A 14 17.00 15.29 -8.28
CA ASN A 14 17.42 15.94 -9.50
C ASN A 14 16.21 16.46 -10.31
N PRO A 15 16.35 17.59 -11.02
CA PRO A 15 15.38 17.98 -12.04
C PRO A 15 15.21 16.91 -13.12
N GLY A 16 14.02 16.83 -13.72
CA GLY A 16 13.75 15.92 -14.84
C GLY A 16 13.59 14.44 -14.44
N ASN A 17 13.32 14.14 -13.16
CA ASN A 17 12.88 12.80 -12.79
C ASN A 17 11.44 12.58 -13.27
N GLU A 18 11.28 11.83 -14.35
CA GLU A 18 9.99 11.60 -15.00
C GLU A 18 9.03 10.79 -14.11
N GLU A 19 9.47 9.66 -13.55
CA GLU A 19 8.59 8.78 -12.76
C GLU A 19 8.01 9.46 -11.50
N MET A 20 8.87 10.02 -10.64
CA MET A 20 8.41 10.69 -9.42
C MET A 20 7.78 12.04 -9.72
N GLY A 21 8.24 12.74 -10.77
CA GLY A 21 7.69 14.02 -11.18
C GLY A 21 6.27 13.89 -11.70
N GLU A 22 6.01 12.94 -12.60
CA GLU A 22 4.67 12.67 -13.14
C GLU A 22 3.71 12.21 -12.03
N HIS A 23 4.17 11.34 -11.13
CA HIS A 23 3.36 10.94 -9.97
C HIS A 23 3.00 12.14 -9.10
N LEU A 24 3.98 12.99 -8.76
CA LEU A 24 3.74 14.17 -7.92
C LEU A 24 2.80 15.18 -8.60
N VAL A 25 2.93 15.38 -9.91
CA VAL A 25 2.04 16.27 -10.69
C VAL A 25 0.61 15.74 -10.72
N LYS A 26 0.44 14.42 -10.86
CA LYS A 26 -0.87 13.78 -10.98
C LYS A 26 -1.59 13.66 -9.63
N HIS A 27 -0.86 13.25 -8.59
CA HIS A 27 -1.44 12.82 -7.31
C HIS A 27 -1.22 13.80 -6.15
N GLY A 28 -0.26 14.71 -6.28
CA GLY A 28 0.31 15.40 -5.13
C GLY A 28 1.10 14.44 -4.23
N ASP A 29 1.26 14.80 -2.96
CA ASP A 29 1.86 13.92 -1.95
C ASP A 29 0.92 12.75 -1.68
N GLY A 30 1.39 11.52 -1.95
CA GLY A 30 0.56 10.33 -1.88
C GLY A 30 1.35 9.06 -1.57
N VAL A 31 0.61 7.99 -1.28
CA VAL A 31 1.20 6.65 -1.09
C VAL A 31 1.54 6.07 -2.46
N LYS A 32 2.82 5.72 -2.65
CA LYS A 32 3.28 5.02 -3.86
C LYS A 32 3.32 3.50 -3.67
N ASP A 33 3.65 3.04 -2.47
CA ASP A 33 3.88 1.62 -2.18
C ASP A 33 3.36 1.25 -0.79
N VAL A 34 2.78 0.05 -0.69
CA VAL A 34 2.46 -0.61 0.58
C VAL A 34 3.28 -1.90 0.66
N ALA A 35 4.33 -1.89 1.48
CA ALA A 35 5.24 -3.02 1.57
C ALA A 35 4.74 -4.11 2.53
N PHE A 36 4.97 -5.38 2.17
CA PHE A 36 4.65 -6.54 2.99
C PHE A 36 5.90 -7.29 3.40
N GLU A 37 6.06 -7.56 4.69
CA GLU A 37 7.05 -8.54 5.16
C GLU A 37 6.50 -9.94 4.90
N VAL A 38 7.26 -10.77 4.18
CA VAL A 38 6.81 -12.08 3.68
C VAL A 38 7.83 -13.17 3.94
N GLU A 39 7.36 -14.42 3.87
CA GLU A 39 8.18 -15.62 3.77
C GLU A 39 8.05 -16.19 2.35
N ASP A 40 9.14 -16.68 1.77
CA ASP A 40 9.20 -17.25 0.42
C ASP A 40 8.72 -16.28 -0.67
N CYS A 41 9.46 -15.17 -0.82
CA CYS A 41 9.16 -14.15 -1.82
C CYS A 41 9.19 -14.70 -3.25
N ASP A 42 10.03 -15.71 -3.53
CA ASP A 42 10.13 -16.31 -4.87
C ASP A 42 8.83 -17.05 -5.22
N PHE A 43 8.29 -17.84 -4.29
CA PHE A 43 7.00 -18.51 -4.48
C PHE A 43 5.86 -17.52 -4.72
N ILE A 44 5.77 -16.47 -3.90
CA ILE A 44 4.71 -15.45 -4.03
C ILE A 44 4.77 -14.79 -5.40
N VAL A 45 5.95 -14.34 -5.83
CA VAL A 45 6.12 -13.68 -7.13
C VAL A 45 5.83 -14.63 -8.28
N GLN A 46 6.34 -15.87 -8.22
CA GLN A 46 6.07 -16.88 -9.24
C GLN A 46 4.55 -17.12 -9.37
N LYS A 47 3.84 -17.32 -8.26
CA LYS A 47 2.40 -17.57 -8.27
C LYS A 47 1.60 -16.36 -8.71
N ALA A 48 1.98 -15.15 -8.29
CA ALA A 48 1.35 -13.92 -8.74
C ALA A 48 1.50 -13.76 -10.27
N LYS A 49 2.71 -14.01 -10.80
CA LYS A 49 3.01 -13.93 -12.23
C LYS A 49 2.25 -14.98 -13.05
N GLU A 50 2.21 -16.24 -12.60
CA GLU A 50 1.42 -17.31 -13.23
C GLU A 50 -0.08 -16.96 -13.32
N ARG A 51 -0.57 -16.14 -12.39
CA ARG A 51 -1.97 -15.71 -12.33
C ARG A 51 -2.21 -14.34 -12.98
N GLY A 52 -1.18 -13.73 -13.56
CA GLY A 52 -1.29 -12.52 -14.38
C GLY A 52 -1.08 -11.21 -13.63
N ALA A 53 -0.49 -11.23 -12.43
CA ALA A 53 0.03 -10.01 -11.82
C ALA A 53 1.21 -9.46 -12.64
N VAL A 54 1.29 -8.13 -12.72
CA VAL A 54 2.43 -7.45 -13.34
C VAL A 54 3.54 -7.32 -12.29
N VAL A 55 4.67 -7.97 -12.57
CA VAL A 55 5.89 -7.85 -11.77
C VAL A 55 6.67 -6.64 -12.28
N VAL A 56 6.72 -5.57 -11.48
CA VAL A 56 7.43 -4.33 -11.80
C VAL A 56 8.93 -4.55 -11.67
N LYS A 57 9.36 -5.32 -10.66
CA LYS A 57 10.75 -5.70 -10.46
C LYS A 57 10.85 -7.13 -9.93
N GLU A 58 11.50 -7.99 -10.71
CA GLU A 58 11.78 -9.39 -10.38
C GLU A 58 12.59 -9.50 -9.08
N PRO A 59 12.52 -10.64 -8.35
CA PRO A 59 13.19 -10.79 -7.07
C PRO A 59 14.69 -10.45 -7.12
N TRP A 60 15.14 -9.61 -6.20
CA TRP A 60 16.56 -9.27 -6.05
C TRP A 60 16.96 -9.28 -4.58
N VAL A 61 18.26 -9.42 -4.30
CA VAL A 61 18.80 -9.43 -2.94
C VAL A 61 19.71 -8.23 -2.76
N GLU A 62 19.53 -7.53 -1.66
CA GLU A 62 20.49 -6.54 -1.16
C GLU A 62 21.12 -7.05 0.15
N GLU A 63 22.38 -6.69 0.35
CA GLU A 63 23.19 -7.18 1.46
C GLU A 63 23.97 -6.03 2.09
N ASP A 64 24.04 -6.03 3.41
CA ASP A 64 24.99 -5.21 4.17
C ASP A 64 25.56 -6.03 5.35
N LYS A 65 26.33 -5.37 6.21
CA LYS A 65 26.97 -6.01 7.38
C LYS A 65 25.99 -6.65 8.39
N PHE A 66 24.70 -6.39 8.28
CA PHE A 66 23.65 -6.90 9.15
C PHE A 66 22.87 -8.07 8.55
N GLY A 67 23.19 -8.52 7.34
CA GLY A 67 22.59 -9.69 6.67
C GLY A 67 22.04 -9.36 5.28
N LYS A 68 21.09 -10.19 4.81
CA LYS A 68 20.49 -10.08 3.48
C LYS A 68 18.99 -9.80 3.56
N VAL A 69 18.48 -9.02 2.62
CA VAL A 69 17.05 -8.84 2.41
C VAL A 69 16.74 -9.08 0.94
N LYS A 70 15.75 -9.93 0.67
CA LYS A 70 15.22 -10.13 -0.67
C LYS A 70 13.99 -9.27 -0.86
N PHE A 71 13.88 -8.69 -2.04
CA PHE A 71 12.79 -7.81 -2.43
C PHE A 71 12.18 -8.25 -3.75
N ALA A 72 10.92 -7.92 -3.96
CA ALA A 72 10.28 -7.91 -5.28
C ALA A 72 9.22 -6.79 -5.31
N VAL A 73 8.85 -6.31 -6.50
CA VAL A 73 7.80 -5.29 -6.64
C VAL A 73 6.74 -5.75 -7.61
N ILE A 74 5.48 -5.68 -7.19
CA ILE A 74 4.30 -6.01 -8.01
C ILE A 74 3.34 -4.83 -8.08
N GLN A 75 2.69 -4.67 -9.23
CA GLN A 75 1.72 -3.61 -9.49
C GLN A 75 0.32 -4.04 -9.02
N THR A 76 -0.38 -3.18 -8.26
CA THR A 76 -1.79 -3.35 -7.91
C THR A 76 -2.64 -2.27 -8.61
N TYR A 77 -3.65 -1.71 -7.95
CA TYR A 77 -4.52 -0.66 -8.47
C TYR A 77 -3.80 0.69 -8.68
N GLY A 78 -4.26 1.43 -9.70
CA GLY A 78 -3.73 2.75 -10.05
C GLY A 78 -2.23 2.69 -10.31
N ASP A 79 -1.49 3.62 -9.71
CA ASP A 79 -0.03 3.68 -9.75
C ASP A 79 0.62 3.07 -8.48
N THR A 80 -0.17 2.40 -7.64
CA THR A 80 0.26 1.83 -6.35
C THR A 80 0.95 0.49 -6.54
N THR A 81 2.07 0.27 -5.85
CA THR A 81 2.79 -1.01 -5.85
C THR A 81 2.75 -1.69 -4.49
N HIS A 82 3.08 -2.99 -4.48
CA HIS A 82 3.48 -3.70 -3.29
C HIS A 82 4.92 -4.15 -3.41
N THR A 83 5.75 -3.70 -2.46
CA THR A 83 7.10 -4.24 -2.27
C THR A 83 7.04 -5.41 -1.30
N LEU A 84 7.41 -6.60 -1.76
CA LEU A 84 7.58 -7.78 -0.92
C LEU A 84 8.96 -7.73 -0.29
N ILE A 85 9.05 -7.97 1.02
CA ILE A 85 10.30 -7.90 1.79
C ILE A 85 10.48 -9.20 2.57
N GLU A 86 11.45 -10.00 2.16
CA GLU A 86 11.85 -11.23 2.86
C GLU A 86 13.20 -11.01 3.55
N LYS A 87 13.22 -10.97 4.88
CA LYS A 87 14.44 -10.80 5.67
C LYS A 87 15.17 -12.13 5.86
N LEU A 88 16.32 -12.28 5.22
CA LEU A 88 17.16 -13.46 5.31
C LEU A 88 18.21 -13.28 6.41
N ASN A 89 17.79 -13.52 7.67
CA ASN A 89 18.60 -13.30 8.87
C ASN A 89 19.11 -11.85 9.04
N TYR A 90 18.35 -10.86 8.55
CA TYR A 90 18.71 -9.44 8.63
C TYR A 90 18.46 -8.85 10.03
N LYS A 91 19.46 -8.17 10.59
CA LYS A 91 19.43 -7.58 11.95
C LYS A 91 19.72 -6.08 11.97
N GLY A 92 19.62 -5.42 10.82
CA GLY A 92 19.87 -3.99 10.69
C GLY A 92 18.76 -3.13 11.31
N LEU A 93 18.98 -1.81 11.31
CA LEU A 93 18.02 -0.84 11.86
C LEU A 93 16.69 -0.84 11.09
N PHE A 94 16.78 -0.97 9.76
CA PHE A 94 15.64 -0.94 8.86
C PHE A 94 15.86 -1.88 7.66
N LEU A 95 16.54 -1.42 6.61
CA LEU A 95 16.86 -2.16 5.39
C LEU A 95 18.27 -1.77 4.90
N PRO A 96 18.91 -2.60 4.04
CA PRO A 96 20.15 -2.23 3.38
C PRO A 96 20.08 -0.85 2.70
N GLY A 97 21.19 -0.12 2.71
CA GLY A 97 21.29 1.23 2.12
C GLY A 97 20.75 2.38 2.98
N TYR A 98 20.01 2.10 4.05
CA TYR A 98 19.57 3.13 5.00
C TYR A 98 20.58 3.35 6.13
N HIS A 99 20.71 4.60 6.56
CA HIS A 99 21.62 5.01 7.64
C HIS A 99 20.85 5.63 8.82
N PRO A 100 21.46 5.73 10.02
CA PRO A 100 20.87 6.44 11.13
C PRO A 100 20.45 7.87 10.74
N PRO A 101 19.36 8.41 11.31
CA PRO A 101 18.89 9.76 10.98
C PRO A 101 19.99 10.81 11.13
N LEU A 102 20.12 11.69 10.13
CA LEU A 102 21.10 12.79 10.12
C LEU A 102 20.82 13.81 11.24
N PHE A 103 19.55 13.96 11.60
CA PHE A 103 19.09 14.89 12.62
C PHE A 103 18.07 14.21 13.53
N LYS A 104 18.23 14.43 14.85
CA LYS A 104 17.26 14.04 15.88
C LYS A 104 16.69 15.32 16.47
N ASP A 105 15.43 15.60 16.15
CA ASP A 105 14.77 16.83 16.61
C ASP A 105 14.60 16.84 18.14
N PRO A 106 15.18 17.83 18.86
CA PRO A 106 15.12 17.91 20.32
C PRO A 106 13.73 18.28 20.87
N LEU A 107 12.79 18.67 20.00
CA LEU A 107 11.40 18.91 20.39
C LEU A 107 10.64 17.60 20.58
N LEU A 108 10.91 16.57 19.77
CA LEU A 108 10.13 15.32 19.76
C LEU A 108 10.04 14.64 21.14
N PRO A 109 11.12 14.53 21.94
CA PRO A 109 11.03 13.92 23.28
C PRO A 109 10.22 14.75 24.29
N LYS A 110 9.92 16.02 24.00
CA LYS A 110 9.15 16.92 24.85
C LYS A 110 7.64 16.90 24.54
N LEU A 111 7.27 16.33 23.39
CA LEU A 111 5.89 16.19 22.99
C LEU A 111 5.26 14.96 23.67
N PRO A 112 3.94 14.97 23.93
CA PRO A 112 3.26 13.80 24.45
C PRO A 112 3.32 12.64 23.45
N SER A 113 3.43 11.41 23.96
CA SER A 113 3.39 10.22 23.11
C SER A 113 2.01 10.05 22.47
N ALA A 114 1.98 9.81 21.15
CA ALA A 114 0.76 9.53 20.41
C ALA A 114 0.22 8.10 20.60
N LYS A 115 0.99 7.20 21.23
CA LYS A 115 0.59 5.81 21.55
C LYS A 115 0.09 4.95 20.38
N LEU A 116 0.42 5.30 19.14
CA LEU A 116 0.20 4.44 17.96
C LEU A 116 1.18 3.26 17.96
N ASN A 117 0.72 2.09 17.53
CA ASN A 117 1.46 0.83 17.64
C ASN A 117 1.81 0.22 16.25
N PHE A 118 0.81 -0.10 15.43
CA PHE A 118 1.01 -0.74 14.13
C PHE A 118 -0.01 -0.23 13.10
N VAL A 119 0.23 -0.53 11.82
CA VAL A 119 -0.72 -0.25 10.74
C VAL A 119 -1.77 -1.35 10.75
N ASP A 120 -3.01 -1.00 11.08
CA ASP A 120 -4.10 -1.97 11.21
C ASP A 120 -4.68 -2.41 9.86
N HIS A 121 -4.92 -1.43 8.98
CA HIS A 121 -5.40 -1.64 7.62
C HIS A 121 -5.02 -0.44 6.73
N VAL A 122 -5.05 -0.66 5.41
CA VAL A 122 -4.84 0.42 4.41
C VAL A 122 -5.99 0.36 3.41
N VAL A 123 -6.65 1.48 3.19
CA VAL A 123 -7.82 1.58 2.31
C VAL A 123 -7.38 2.04 0.92
N GLY A 124 -7.84 1.34 -0.13
CA GLY A 124 -7.64 1.75 -1.53
C GLY A 124 -8.96 2.17 -2.18
N ASN A 125 -9.06 3.43 -2.60
CA ASN A 125 -10.23 3.97 -3.28
C ASN A 125 -10.13 3.76 -4.79
N GLN A 126 -11.22 3.29 -5.39
CA GLN A 126 -11.27 2.90 -6.80
C GLN A 126 -12.31 3.74 -7.56
N PRO A 127 -12.11 3.94 -8.88
CA PRO A 127 -13.15 4.45 -9.76
C PRO A 127 -14.41 3.58 -9.75
N ASP A 128 -15.50 4.10 -10.31
CA ASP A 128 -16.75 3.37 -10.42
C ASP A 128 -16.55 2.01 -11.11
N LEU A 129 -17.18 0.97 -10.54
CA LEU A 129 -17.12 -0.43 -10.99
C LEU A 129 -15.73 -1.09 -10.94
N GLN A 130 -14.76 -0.50 -10.25
CA GLN A 130 -13.40 -1.06 -10.11
C GLN A 130 -13.15 -1.78 -8.77
N MET A 131 -14.06 -1.74 -7.80
CA MET A 131 -13.87 -2.43 -6.52
C MET A 131 -13.71 -3.95 -6.69
N VAL A 132 -14.61 -4.58 -7.46
CA VAL A 132 -14.61 -6.04 -7.64
C VAL A 132 -13.36 -6.51 -8.40
N PRO A 133 -12.98 -5.93 -9.57
CA PRO A 133 -11.74 -6.28 -10.25
C PRO A 133 -10.50 -6.19 -9.37
N VAL A 134 -10.42 -5.17 -8.52
CA VAL A 134 -9.27 -4.97 -7.62
C VAL A 134 -9.30 -5.96 -6.45
N ALA A 135 -10.44 -6.21 -5.83
CA ALA A 135 -10.55 -7.25 -4.80
C ALA A 135 -10.20 -8.64 -5.35
N ASP A 136 -10.69 -8.96 -6.56
CA ASP A 136 -10.38 -10.20 -7.26
C ASP A 136 -8.88 -10.31 -7.59
N TRP A 137 -8.20 -9.20 -7.88
CA TRP A 137 -6.75 -9.18 -8.09
C TRP A 137 -6.00 -9.70 -6.85
N TYR A 138 -6.36 -9.27 -5.64
CA TYR A 138 -5.75 -9.77 -4.40
C TYR A 138 -6.05 -11.25 -4.19
N GLN A 139 -7.31 -11.66 -4.36
CA GLN A 139 -7.72 -13.05 -4.17
C GLN A 139 -7.00 -13.99 -5.13
N LYS A 140 -6.95 -13.60 -6.41
CA LYS A 140 -6.33 -14.39 -7.47
C LYS A 140 -4.82 -14.42 -7.29
N ASN A 141 -4.17 -13.27 -7.24
CA ASN A 141 -2.72 -13.19 -7.41
C ASN A 141 -1.96 -13.44 -6.10
N LEU A 142 -2.49 -12.97 -4.97
CA LEU A 142 -1.84 -13.06 -3.67
C LEU A 142 -2.49 -14.08 -2.72
N LEU A 143 -3.49 -14.83 -3.18
CA LEU A 143 -4.21 -15.83 -2.38
C LEU A 143 -4.88 -15.24 -1.13
N PHE A 144 -5.24 -13.96 -1.18
CA PHE A 144 -6.05 -13.34 -0.15
C PHE A 144 -7.49 -13.89 -0.22
N HIS A 145 -8.27 -13.67 0.83
CA HIS A 145 -9.69 -13.97 0.84
C HIS A 145 -10.51 -12.72 1.20
N ARG A 146 -11.78 -12.73 0.80
CA ARG A 146 -12.75 -11.73 1.22
C ARG A 146 -13.06 -11.92 2.70
N PHE A 147 -12.73 -10.92 3.50
CA PHE A 147 -12.96 -10.92 4.94
C PHE A 147 -14.34 -10.36 5.29
N TRP A 148 -14.69 -9.24 4.65
CA TRP A 148 -15.91 -8.50 4.94
C TRP A 148 -16.34 -7.69 3.72
N SER A 149 -17.60 -7.25 3.69
CA SER A 149 -18.10 -6.40 2.63
C SER A 149 -19.36 -5.66 3.05
N VAL A 150 -19.56 -4.49 2.47
CA VAL A 150 -20.73 -3.63 2.71
C VAL A 150 -21.21 -3.07 1.39
N ASP A 151 -22.52 -3.05 1.22
CA ASP A 151 -23.16 -2.40 0.08
C ASP A 151 -23.74 -1.02 0.45
N ASP A 152 -24.26 -0.33 -0.56
CA ASP A 152 -24.86 0.99 -0.44
C ASP A 152 -26.19 1.00 0.33
N LYS A 153 -26.78 -0.17 0.64
CA LYS A 153 -27.93 -0.26 1.54
C LYS A 153 -27.53 -0.24 3.00
N GLN A 154 -26.28 -0.57 3.29
CA GLN A 154 -25.73 -0.62 4.65
C GLN A 154 -24.86 0.60 4.98
N LEU A 155 -24.19 1.21 3.99
CA LEU A 155 -23.32 2.37 4.18
C LEU A 155 -23.70 3.54 3.26
N HIS A 156 -24.66 4.32 3.73
CA HIS A 156 -25.11 5.53 3.05
C HIS A 156 -25.51 6.62 4.05
N THR A 157 -25.49 7.85 3.57
CA THR A 157 -26.16 8.99 4.21
C THR A 157 -27.48 9.26 3.49
N GLU A 158 -28.15 10.36 3.83
CA GLU A 158 -29.27 10.85 3.02
C GLU A 158 -28.84 11.25 1.59
N PHE A 159 -27.54 11.52 1.38
CA PHE A 159 -27.03 12.16 0.18
C PHE A 159 -26.09 11.30 -0.65
N SER A 160 -25.25 10.49 -0.04
CA SER A 160 -24.20 9.75 -0.74
C SER A 160 -23.96 8.37 -0.12
N ALA A 161 -23.38 7.47 -0.91
CA ALA A 161 -23.08 6.09 -0.51
C ALA A 161 -21.75 5.62 -1.09
N LEU A 162 -21.28 4.45 -0.62
CA LEU A 162 -20.14 3.72 -1.19
C LEU A 162 -20.37 2.22 -1.02
N ARG A 163 -19.59 1.43 -1.76
CA ARG A 163 -19.45 -0.01 -1.54
C ARG A 163 -18.02 -0.33 -1.10
N SER A 164 -17.86 -1.39 -0.32
CA SER A 164 -16.54 -1.81 0.15
C SER A 164 -16.41 -3.33 0.20
N ILE A 165 -15.28 -3.85 -0.25
CA ILE A 165 -14.84 -5.24 -0.04
C ILE A 165 -13.51 -5.18 0.71
N VAL A 166 -13.42 -5.85 1.85
CA VAL A 166 -12.16 -6.03 2.59
C VAL A 166 -11.54 -7.35 2.17
N VAL A 167 -10.33 -7.29 1.61
CA VAL A 167 -9.50 -8.47 1.36
C VAL A 167 -8.42 -8.60 2.44
N THR A 168 -8.06 -9.83 2.76
CA THR A 168 -7.06 -10.13 3.79
C THR A 168 -6.23 -11.36 3.44
N ASN A 169 -4.99 -11.44 3.94
CA ASN A 169 -4.20 -12.68 3.84
C ASN A 169 -4.83 -13.80 4.70
N TYR A 170 -4.37 -15.03 4.49
CA TYR A 170 -4.91 -16.22 5.15
C TYR A 170 -4.96 -16.12 6.69
N GLU A 171 -3.92 -15.59 7.32
CA GLU A 171 -3.82 -15.41 8.78
C GLU A 171 -4.54 -14.15 9.31
N GLU A 172 -5.16 -13.38 8.41
CA GLU A 172 -5.91 -12.17 8.71
C GLU A 172 -5.11 -11.05 9.41
N THR A 173 -3.82 -10.97 9.12
CA THR A 173 -2.88 -9.98 9.68
C THR A 173 -2.73 -8.73 8.81
N ILE A 174 -3.04 -8.80 7.51
CA ILE A 174 -2.99 -7.71 6.55
C ILE A 174 -4.40 -7.48 6.01
N LYS A 175 -4.99 -6.31 6.27
CA LYS A 175 -6.37 -5.97 5.84
C LYS A 175 -6.37 -4.79 4.87
N MET A 176 -7.00 -4.97 3.72
CA MET A 176 -7.09 -3.95 2.68
C MET A 176 -8.56 -3.73 2.28
N PRO A 177 -9.26 -2.73 2.84
CA PRO A 177 -10.56 -2.30 2.34
C PRO A 177 -10.42 -1.65 0.96
N ILE A 178 -11.17 -2.16 -0.01
CA ILE A 178 -11.24 -1.65 -1.37
C ILE A 178 -12.61 -1.01 -1.56
N ASN A 179 -12.65 0.29 -1.85
CA ASN A 179 -13.89 1.06 -1.96
C ASN A 179 -14.16 1.49 -3.40
N GLU A 180 -15.43 1.63 -3.77
CA GLU A 180 -15.86 2.35 -4.97
C GLU A 180 -17.04 3.28 -4.66
N PRO A 181 -17.26 4.33 -5.47
CA PRO A 181 -18.44 5.17 -5.31
C PRO A 181 -19.73 4.37 -5.52
N ALA A 182 -20.80 4.80 -4.85
CA ALA A 182 -22.14 4.28 -5.09
C ALA A 182 -23.14 5.43 -5.32
N LEU A 183 -24.27 5.09 -5.92
CA LEU A 183 -25.30 6.06 -6.29
C LEU A 183 -25.91 6.73 -5.05
N GLY A 184 -26.13 8.05 -5.14
CA GLY A 184 -26.77 8.87 -4.12
C GLY A 184 -27.28 10.18 -4.71
N LYS A 185 -28.01 10.98 -3.90
CA LYS A 185 -28.47 12.33 -4.30
C LYS A 185 -27.32 13.30 -4.62
N LYS A 186 -26.15 13.08 -4.03
CA LYS A 186 -24.91 13.87 -4.18
C LYS A 186 -23.74 12.93 -4.48
N LYS A 187 -22.63 13.52 -4.94
CA LYS A 187 -21.38 12.82 -5.23
C LYS A 187 -20.88 12.03 -4.00
N SER A 188 -20.43 10.80 -4.23
CA SER A 188 -19.74 10.00 -3.22
C SER A 188 -18.38 10.61 -2.87
N GLN A 189 -17.98 10.56 -1.60
CA GLN A 189 -16.65 10.96 -1.15
C GLN A 189 -15.53 10.13 -1.82
N ILE A 190 -15.84 8.91 -2.26
CA ILE A 190 -14.89 8.09 -3.03
C ILE A 190 -14.64 8.73 -4.41
N GLN A 191 -15.70 9.21 -5.07
CA GLN A 191 -15.54 9.90 -6.35
C GLN A 191 -14.78 11.22 -6.18
N GLU A 192 -15.00 11.95 -5.08
CA GLU A 192 -14.21 13.14 -4.77
C GLU A 192 -12.71 12.80 -4.66
N TYR A 193 -12.34 11.72 -3.96
CA TYR A 193 -10.95 11.26 -3.92
C TYR A 193 -10.41 10.99 -5.33
N ILE A 194 -11.13 10.25 -6.17
CA ILE A 194 -10.69 9.95 -7.54
C ILE A 194 -10.50 11.22 -8.37
N ASP A 195 -11.37 12.22 -8.21
CA ASP A 195 -11.30 13.49 -8.94
C ASP A 195 -10.02 14.28 -8.59
N TYR A 196 -9.61 14.29 -7.31
CA TYR A 196 -8.44 15.05 -6.85
C TYR A 196 -7.13 14.26 -6.91
N TYR A 197 -7.19 12.95 -6.67
CA TYR A 197 -6.03 12.06 -6.79
C TYR A 197 -5.73 11.71 -8.25
N GLY A 198 -6.68 11.91 -9.18
CA GLY A 198 -6.48 11.63 -10.60
C GLY A 198 -6.50 10.14 -10.96
N GLY A 199 -7.08 9.29 -10.11
CA GLY A 199 -7.16 7.83 -10.31
C GLY A 199 -7.34 7.05 -9.01
N ALA A 200 -7.17 5.72 -9.10
CA ALA A 200 -7.17 4.85 -7.93
C ALA A 200 -5.92 5.06 -7.06
N GLY A 201 -6.07 4.91 -5.74
CA GLY A 201 -5.00 5.01 -4.75
C GLY A 201 -5.47 4.68 -3.35
#